data_AF-A0A3P9DSY2-F1
#
_entry.id   AF-A0A3P9DSY2-F1
#
_cell.length_a   1.000
_cell.length_b   1.000
_cell.length_c   1.000
_cell.angle_alpha   90.00
_cell.angle_beta   90.00
_cell.angle_gamma   90.00
#
_symmetry.space_group_name_H-M   'P 1'
#
loop_
_entity.id
_entity.type
_entity.pdbx_description
1 polymer ?
#
loop_
_entity_poly.entity_id
_entity_poly.type
_entity_poly.pdbx_seq_one_letter_code
_entity_poly.pdbx_strand_id
1 'polypeptide(L)'
;MWILSQVEVGSQSVILPCKTKPNIPEATRVEWTRSDLGLMVVHEYSNQSGQLMTQDEVYRDRTKMNEDLLRTGDLSLTLKQPTERDTGRYICTIYRDKDILRWKVSVSYYTTHNADGQQVSSGGSLTVAHTNLFQKLKELRVTNS
;
A
#
# COMPACT_ATOMS: atom_id res chain seq x y z
N MET A 1 9.98 -8.98 2.99
CA MET A 1 9.08 -8.70 4.13
C MET A 1 8.02 -7.71 3.68
N TRP A 2 6.74 -8.02 3.86
CA TRP A 2 5.63 -7.12 3.57
C TRP A 2 5.19 -6.34 4.82
N ILE A 3 4.50 -5.22 4.61
CA ILE A 3 3.91 -4.42 5.69
C ILE A 3 2.39 -4.49 5.59
N LEU A 4 1.73 -4.67 6.73
CA LEU A 4 0.28 -4.80 6.80
C LEU A 4 -0.35 -3.43 7.11
N SER A 5 -1.45 -3.13 6.43
CA SER A 5 -2.32 -1.98 6.69
C SER A 5 -3.73 -2.49 6.95
N GLN A 6 -4.22 -2.28 8.16
CA GLN A 6 -5.59 -2.64 8.53
C GLN A 6 -6.56 -1.53 8.09
N VAL A 7 -7.71 -1.91 7.55
CA VAL A 7 -8.80 -1.01 7.19
C VAL A 7 -10.05 -1.40 7.95
N GLU A 8 -10.49 -0.55 8.88
CA GLU A 8 -11.76 -0.77 9.57
C GLU A 8 -12.94 -0.26 8.72
N VAL A 9 -14.09 -0.92 8.84
CA VAL A 9 -15.33 -0.46 8.21
C VAL A 9 -15.63 0.99 8.59
N GLY A 10 -15.90 1.83 7.59
CA GLY A 10 -16.13 3.26 7.79
C GLY A 10 -14.87 4.13 7.88
N SER A 11 -13.66 3.55 7.77
CA SER A 11 -12.41 4.31 7.69
C SER A 11 -12.45 5.31 6.54
N GLN A 12 -12.06 6.56 6.82
CA GLN A 12 -12.00 7.61 5.79
C GLN A 12 -10.82 7.42 4.84
N SER A 13 -9.75 6.79 5.31
CA SER A 13 -8.56 6.49 4.51
C SER A 13 -7.71 5.40 5.15
N VAL A 14 -6.85 4.77 4.35
CA VAL A 14 -5.76 3.91 4.80
C VAL A 14 -4.44 4.38 4.19
N ILE A 15 -3.34 4.23 4.93
CA ILE A 15 -1.99 4.46 4.43
C ILE A 15 -1.35 3.12 4.08
N LEU A 16 -0.88 3.00 2.84
CA LEU A 16 -0.05 1.90 2.36
C LEU A 16 1.41 2.34 2.45
N PRO A 17 2.18 1.81 3.41
CA PRO A 17 3.52 2.32 3.71
C PRO A 17 4.56 1.95 2.64
N CYS A 18 5.31 2.94 2.19
CA CYS A 18 6.51 2.76 1.36
C CYS A 18 7.54 3.84 1.69
N LYS A 19 8.44 3.57 2.65
CA LYS A 19 9.50 4.52 3.03
C LYS A 19 10.85 4.11 2.47
N THR A 20 11.65 5.04 1.99
CA THR A 20 13.04 4.82 1.57
C THR A 20 13.95 5.85 2.25
N LYS A 21 15.23 5.88 1.88
CA LYS A 21 16.13 6.93 2.36
C LYS A 21 15.66 8.30 1.83
N PRO A 22 15.73 9.36 2.65
CA PRO A 22 15.50 10.73 2.20
C PRO A 22 16.39 11.13 1.01
N ASN A 23 16.06 12.25 0.38
CA ASN A 23 16.81 12.85 -0.74
C ASN A 23 16.94 11.91 -1.95
N ILE A 24 15.81 11.42 -2.44
CA ILE A 24 15.73 10.62 -3.66
C ILE A 24 16.01 11.52 -4.87
N PRO A 25 16.77 11.06 -5.89
CA PRO A 25 17.05 11.86 -7.09
C PRO A 25 15.79 12.34 -7.81
N GLU A 26 15.85 13.53 -8.42
CA GLU A 26 14.71 14.13 -9.15
C GLU A 26 14.23 13.29 -10.34
N ALA A 27 15.12 12.54 -11.00
CA ALA A 27 14.77 11.63 -12.10
C ALA A 27 14.07 10.34 -11.64
N THR A 28 13.34 10.38 -10.51
CA THR A 28 12.65 9.23 -9.94
C THR A 28 11.20 9.19 -10.39
N ARG A 29 10.76 8.00 -10.80
CA ARG A 29 9.36 7.65 -11.01
C ARG A 29 8.95 6.65 -9.94
N VAL A 30 7.77 6.82 -9.37
CA VAL A 30 7.19 5.90 -8.37
C VAL A 30 5.85 5.41 -8.89
N GLU A 31 5.68 4.10 -8.91
CA GLU A 31 4.43 3.47 -9.36
C GLU A 31 3.89 2.61 -8.23
N TRP A 32 2.62 2.80 -7.91
CA TRP A 32 1.86 1.89 -7.07
C TRP A 32 0.98 1.02 -7.95
N THR A 33 1.18 -0.28 -7.89
CA THR A 33 0.34 -1.26 -8.60
C THR A 33 -0.35 -2.21 -7.64
N ARG A 34 -1.46 -2.76 -8.10
CA ARG A 34 -2.17 -3.85 -7.43
C ARG A 34 -2.08 -5.09 -8.30
N SER A 35 -1.82 -6.25 -7.69
CA SER A 35 -1.39 -7.47 -8.39
C SER A 35 -2.36 -8.64 -8.33
N ASP A 36 -3.45 -8.53 -7.58
CA ASP A 36 -4.41 -9.61 -7.29
C ASP A 36 -5.57 -9.72 -8.31
N LEU A 37 -5.90 -8.63 -9.02
CA LEU A 37 -7.04 -8.56 -9.96
C LEU A 37 -6.63 -8.24 -11.41
N GLY A 38 -5.37 -8.52 -11.76
CA GLY A 38 -4.71 -7.95 -12.94
C GLY A 38 -3.83 -6.78 -12.52
N LEU A 39 -2.74 -6.50 -13.26
CA LEU A 39 -1.84 -5.39 -12.94
C LEU A 39 -2.58 -4.07 -13.13
N MET A 40 -3.11 -3.52 -12.05
CA MET A 40 -3.80 -2.23 -12.02
C MET A 40 -2.86 -1.16 -11.49
N VAL A 41 -2.79 -0.02 -12.15
CA VAL A 41 -2.03 1.14 -11.69
C VAL A 41 -2.90 1.95 -10.74
N VAL A 42 -2.53 1.88 -9.47
CA VAL A 42 -3.23 2.55 -8.36
C VAL A 42 -2.86 4.02 -8.31
N HIS A 43 -1.59 4.35 -8.48
CA HIS A 43 -1.09 5.72 -8.49
C HIS A 43 0.28 5.77 -9.17
N GLU A 44 0.57 6.88 -9.82
CA GLU A 44 1.87 7.13 -10.43
C GLU A 44 2.34 8.53 -10.02
N TYR A 45 3.62 8.63 -9.69
CA TYR A 45 4.32 9.89 -9.49
C TYR A 45 5.52 9.94 -10.43
N SER A 46 5.68 11.04 -11.15
CA SER A 46 6.87 11.32 -11.95
C SER A 46 7.16 12.82 -11.90
N ASN A 47 8.42 13.17 -11.67
CA ASN A 47 8.89 14.55 -11.75
C ASN A 47 9.30 14.93 -13.19
N GLN A 48 9.20 14.00 -14.15
CA GLN A 48 9.49 14.28 -15.55
C GLN A 48 8.26 14.88 -16.23
N SER A 49 8.40 16.07 -16.81
CA SER A 49 7.33 16.75 -17.53
C SER A 49 6.90 15.93 -18.77
N GLY A 50 5.60 15.78 -18.96
CA GLY A 50 5.03 15.18 -20.17
C GLY A 50 4.73 13.67 -20.13
N GLN A 51 4.93 12.98 -18.99
CA GLN A 51 4.41 11.61 -18.83
C GLN A 51 2.90 11.63 -18.56
N LEU A 52 2.16 10.87 -19.36
CA LEU A 52 0.73 10.61 -19.13
C LEU A 52 0.59 9.70 -17.92
N MET A 53 -0.01 10.21 -16.85
CA MET A 53 -0.36 9.41 -15.67
C MET A 53 -1.40 8.36 -16.07
N THR A 54 -1.02 7.09 -16.06
CA THR A 54 -1.92 6.00 -16.46
C THR A 54 -2.52 5.40 -15.19
N GLN A 55 -3.49 6.09 -14.59
CA GLN A 55 -4.18 5.61 -13.38
C GLN A 55 -5.48 4.89 -13.74
N ASP A 56 -5.72 3.74 -13.13
CA ASP A 56 -7.00 3.03 -13.24
C ASP A 56 -8.16 3.87 -12.67
N GLU A 57 -9.29 3.87 -13.38
CA GLU A 57 -10.45 4.73 -13.05
C GLU A 57 -10.99 4.48 -11.64
N VAL A 58 -10.89 3.25 -11.13
CA VAL A 58 -11.35 2.88 -9.77
C VAL A 58 -10.55 3.55 -8.65
N TYR A 59 -9.36 4.07 -8.97
CA TYR A 59 -8.44 4.74 -8.03
C TYR A 59 -8.33 6.25 -8.26
N ARG A 60 -8.92 6.76 -9.35
CA ARG A 60 -8.99 8.19 -9.65
C ARG A 60 -9.61 8.95 -8.47
N ASP A 61 -9.00 10.09 -8.11
CA ASP A 61 -9.38 10.98 -6.99
C ASP A 61 -9.34 10.38 -5.58
N ARG A 62 -9.11 9.06 -5.47
CA ARG A 62 -9.05 8.33 -4.21
C ARG A 62 -7.63 8.21 -3.66
N THR A 63 -6.60 8.62 -4.40
CA THR A 63 -5.21 8.40 -4.01
C THR A 63 -4.41 9.69 -3.88
N LYS A 64 -3.49 9.73 -2.92
CA LYS A 64 -2.55 10.85 -2.72
C LYS A 64 -1.23 10.33 -2.17
N MET A 65 -0.12 10.90 -2.64
CA MET A 65 1.22 10.75 -2.04
C MET A 65 1.65 12.06 -1.38
N ASN A 66 2.72 11.99 -0.56
CA ASN A 66 3.33 13.17 0.05
C ASN A 66 3.88 14.13 -1.01
N GLU A 67 3.60 15.42 -0.92
CA GLU A 67 4.11 16.44 -1.86
C GLU A 67 5.65 16.54 -1.78
N ASP A 68 6.22 16.30 -0.60
CA ASP A 68 7.67 16.30 -0.33
C ASP A 68 8.29 14.89 -0.40
N LEU A 69 7.70 13.96 -1.16
CA LEU A 69 8.12 12.54 -1.14
C LEU A 69 9.61 12.34 -1.50
N LEU A 70 10.17 13.15 -2.40
CA LEU A 70 11.58 13.03 -2.80
C LEU A 70 12.52 13.45 -1.68
N ARG A 71 12.20 14.56 -1.01
CA ARG A 71 12.98 15.09 0.12
C ARG A 71 12.90 14.17 1.33
N THR A 72 11.68 13.74 1.68
CA THR A 72 11.43 12.95 2.91
C THR A 72 11.74 11.46 2.75
N GLY A 73 11.70 10.94 1.53
CA GLY A 73 11.75 9.50 1.29
C GLY A 73 10.45 8.78 1.63
N ASP A 74 9.37 9.51 1.95
CA ASP A 74 8.06 8.92 2.26
C ASP A 74 7.21 8.81 0.98
N LEU A 75 7.26 7.63 0.37
CA LEU A 75 6.52 7.27 -0.83
C LEU A 75 5.21 6.55 -0.51
N SER A 76 4.73 6.66 0.74
CA SER A 76 3.51 6.00 1.17
C SER A 76 2.29 6.56 0.42
N LEU A 77 1.34 5.69 0.11
CA LEU A 77 0.12 6.03 -0.59
C LEU A 77 -1.04 6.13 0.39
N THR A 78 -1.74 7.26 0.41
CA THR A 78 -3.03 7.39 1.08
C THR A 78 -4.14 7.01 0.10
N LEU A 79 -4.89 5.96 0.43
CA LEU A 79 -6.11 5.55 -0.27
C LEU A 79 -7.34 6.02 0.54
N LYS A 80 -8.17 6.86 -0.07
CA LYS A 80 -9.39 7.45 0.51
C LYS A 80 -10.59 6.56 0.25
N GLN A 81 -11.51 6.57 1.22
CA GLN A 81 -12.75 5.78 1.19
C GLN A 81 -12.50 4.32 0.80
N PRO A 82 -11.60 3.61 1.50
CA PRO A 82 -11.31 2.22 1.19
C PRO A 82 -12.53 1.34 1.44
N THR A 83 -12.72 0.36 0.57
CA THR A 83 -13.80 -0.63 0.61
C THR A 83 -13.20 -2.02 0.81
N GLU A 84 -14.05 -3.02 1.10
CA GLU A 84 -13.61 -4.42 1.15
C GLU A 84 -12.88 -4.84 -0.14
N ARG A 85 -13.32 -4.33 -1.30
CA ARG A 85 -12.73 -4.62 -2.61
C ARG A 85 -11.31 -4.09 -2.75
N ASP A 86 -10.88 -3.15 -1.92
CA ASP A 86 -9.53 -2.62 -1.90
C ASP A 86 -8.56 -3.48 -1.05
N THR A 87 -9.04 -4.59 -0.45
CA THR A 87 -8.20 -5.60 0.21
C THR A 87 -7.29 -6.25 -0.81
N GLY A 88 -5.97 -6.25 -0.58
CA GLY A 88 -5.06 -6.86 -1.53
C GLY A 88 -3.59 -6.56 -1.33
N ARG A 89 -2.79 -7.01 -2.30
CA ARG A 89 -1.35 -6.77 -2.36
C ARG A 89 -1.03 -5.60 -3.28
N TYR A 90 -0.47 -4.57 -2.68
CA TYR A 90 -0.01 -3.34 -3.32
C TYR A 90 1.51 -3.33 -3.41
N ILE A 91 2.04 -2.93 -4.57
CA ILE A 91 3.47 -2.90 -4.85
C ILE A 91 3.86 -1.45 -5.16
N CYS A 92 4.75 -0.91 -4.35
CA CYS A 92 5.42 0.36 -4.56
C CYS A 92 6.73 0.09 -5.31
N THR A 93 6.83 0.51 -6.56
CA THR A 93 8.04 0.35 -7.39
C THR A 93 8.68 1.71 -7.62
N ILE A 94 9.98 1.79 -7.34
CA ILE A 94 10.79 3.00 -7.45
C ILE A 94 11.74 2.79 -8.62
N TYR A 95 11.63 3.66 -9.62
CA TYR A 95 12.45 3.64 -10.82
C TYR A 95 13.44 4.79 -10.82
N ARG A 96 14.59 4.56 -11.45
CA ARG A 96 15.47 5.62 -11.95
C ARG A 96 15.57 5.41 -13.45
N ASP A 97 15.10 6.38 -14.20
CA ASP A 97 14.94 6.25 -15.66
C ASP A 97 14.09 5.02 -16.01
N LYS A 98 14.71 3.98 -16.61
CA LYS A 98 14.06 2.72 -16.98
C LYS A 98 14.34 1.57 -16.02
N ASP A 99 15.24 1.76 -15.06
CA ASP A 99 15.69 0.70 -14.16
C ASP A 99 14.88 0.69 -12.87
N ILE A 100 14.50 -0.51 -12.43
CA ILE A 100 13.88 -0.71 -11.11
C ILE A 100 14.98 -0.62 -10.05
N LEU A 101 14.96 0.45 -9.25
CA LEU A 101 15.88 0.60 -8.12
C LEU A 101 15.48 -0.29 -6.94
N ARG A 102 14.18 -0.30 -6.63
CA ARG A 102 13.63 -1.02 -5.48
C ARG A 102 12.12 -1.16 -5.62
N TRP A 103 11.58 -2.23 -5.05
CA TRP A 103 10.15 -2.37 -4.82
C TRP A 103 9.85 -2.75 -3.37
N LYS A 104 8.64 -2.44 -2.92
CA LYS A 104 8.12 -2.79 -1.59
C LYS A 104 6.68 -3.26 -1.70
N VAL A 105 6.29 -4.17 -0.82
CA VAL A 105 4.93 -4.72 -0.77
C VAL A 105 4.23 -4.25 0.49
N SER A 106 3.05 -3.65 0.30
CA SER A 106 2.07 -3.41 1.34
C SER A 106 0.86 -4.31 1.10
N VAL A 107 0.31 -4.86 2.17
CA VAL A 107 -0.90 -5.67 2.13
C VAL A 107 -1.97 -4.94 2.93
N SER A 108 -3.07 -4.59 2.28
CA SER A 108 -4.26 -4.10 2.98
C SER A 108 -5.17 -5.27 3.32
N TYR A 109 -5.84 -5.19 4.47
CA TYR A 109 -6.92 -6.10 4.81
C TYR A 109 -8.05 -5.34 5.49
N TYR A 110 -9.28 -5.66 5.09
CA TYR A 110 -10.49 -5.02 5.60
C TYR A 110 -11.05 -5.78 6.81
N THR A 111 -11.51 -5.04 7.81
CA THR A 111 -12.12 -5.58 9.03
C THR A 111 -13.49 -4.96 9.28
N THR A 112 -14.47 -5.81 9.56
CA THR A 112 -15.80 -5.45 10.04
C THR A 112 -15.91 -5.73 11.54
N HIS A 113 -16.97 -5.23 12.18
CA HIS A 113 -17.33 -5.66 13.53
C HIS A 113 -18.45 -6.70 13.46
N ASN A 114 -18.35 -7.78 14.21
CA ASN A 114 -19.47 -8.70 14.40
C ASN A 114 -20.53 -8.13 15.36
N ALA A 115 -21.62 -8.86 15.57
CA ALA A 115 -22.70 -8.47 16.49
C ALA A 115 -22.21 -8.23 17.94
N ASP A 116 -21.11 -8.87 18.33
CA ASP A 116 -20.48 -8.74 19.65
C ASP A 116 -19.42 -7.61 19.71
N GLY A 117 -19.25 -6.84 18.64
CA GLY A 117 -18.30 -5.72 18.54
C GLY A 117 -16.85 -6.13 18.24
N GLN A 118 -16.55 -7.41 18.09
CA GLN A 118 -15.22 -7.94 17.77
C GLN A 118 -14.86 -7.71 16.29
N GLN A 119 -13.61 -7.33 16.04
CA GLN A 119 -13.11 -7.14 14.68
C GLN A 119 -12.95 -8.49 13.95
N VAL A 120 -13.50 -8.59 12.76
CA VAL A 120 -13.46 -9.77 11.88
C VAL A 120 -12.94 -9.33 10.52
N SER A 121 -11.95 -10.04 9.96
CA SER A 121 -11.40 -9.69 8.64
C SER A 121 -12.25 -10.25 7.50
N SER A 122 -12.54 -9.43 6.50
CA SER A 122 -13.28 -9.82 5.30
C SER A 122 -12.31 -9.89 4.11
N GLY A 123 -11.82 -11.09 3.79
CA GLY A 123 -10.96 -11.31 2.62
C GLY A 123 -10.17 -12.62 2.63
N GLY A 124 -10.81 -13.70 2.15
CA GLY A 124 -10.17 -14.94 1.65
C GLY A 124 -9.37 -15.76 2.66
N SER A 125 -9.79 -17.01 2.88
CA SER A 125 -9.18 -18.00 3.80
C SER A 125 -7.63 -18.09 3.77
N LEU A 126 -6.98 -17.78 2.64
CA LEU A 126 -5.51 -17.75 2.50
C LEU A 126 -4.84 -16.50 3.10
N THR A 127 -5.47 -15.32 3.00
CA THR A 127 -4.94 -14.07 3.57
C THR A 127 -5.00 -14.12 5.09
N VAL A 128 -6.08 -14.69 5.66
CA VAL A 128 -6.26 -14.84 7.11
C VAL A 128 -5.23 -15.80 7.71
N ALA A 129 -4.98 -16.95 7.08
CA ALA A 129 -3.98 -17.91 7.54
C ALA A 129 -2.56 -17.32 7.52
N HIS A 130 -2.21 -16.58 6.46
CA HIS A 130 -0.94 -15.86 6.39
C HIS A 130 -0.87 -14.75 7.45
N THR A 131 -1.88 -13.89 7.56
CA THR A 131 -1.90 -12.77 8.53
C THR A 131 -1.78 -13.26 9.97
N ASN A 132 -2.50 -14.33 10.35
CA ASN A 132 -2.40 -14.94 11.68
C ASN A 132 -0.99 -15.47 11.98
N LEU A 133 -0.33 -16.11 11.00
CA LEU A 133 1.05 -16.57 11.14
C LEU A 133 2.02 -15.38 11.30
N PHE A 134 1.85 -14.30 10.54
CA PHE A 134 2.69 -13.10 10.63
C PHE A 134 2.50 -12.33 11.94
N GLN A 135 1.25 -12.21 12.42
CA GLN A 135 0.96 -11.60 13.71
C GLN A 135 1.61 -12.40 14.86
N LYS A 136 1.49 -13.73 14.80
CA LYS A 136 2.14 -14.65 15.75
C LYS A 136 3.67 -14.55 15.71
N LEU A 137 4.27 -14.35 14.53
CA LEU A 137 5.71 -14.14 14.39
C LEU A 137 6.19 -12.77 14.92
N LYS A 138 5.36 -11.72 14.83
CA LYS A 138 5.65 -10.42 15.45
C LYS A 138 5.63 -10.53 16.97
N GLU A 139 4.61 -11.18 17.52
CA GLU A 139 4.50 -11.43 18.97
C GLU A 139 5.69 -12.23 19.50
N LEU A 140 6.09 -13.31 18.79
CA LEU A 140 7.27 -14.10 19.12
C LEU A 140 8.59 -13.31 19.09
N ARG A 141 8.68 -12.27 18.26
CA ARG A 141 9.87 -11.40 18.21
C ARG A 141 9.87 -10.41 19.39
N VAL A 142 8.70 -9.93 19.81
CA VAL A 142 8.55 -9.03 20.97
C VAL A 142 8.86 -9.76 22.28
N THR A 143 8.50 -11.03 22.41
CA THR A 143 8.75 -11.81 23.64
C THR A 143 10.19 -12.28 23.81
N ASN A 144 11.03 -12.18 22.77
CA ASN A 144 12.44 -12.60 22.79
C ASN A 144 13.42 -11.40 22.76
N SER A 145 12.96 -10.21 23.15
CA SER A 145 13.77 -8.98 23.27
C SER A 145 13.97 -8.58 24.72
#